data_AF-A0A1P8KCP9-F1
#
_entry.id   AF-A0A1P8KCP9-F1
#
_cell.length_a   1.000
_cell.length_b   1.000
_cell.length_c   1.000
_cell.angle_alpha   90.00
_cell.angle_beta   90.00
_cell.angle_gamma   90.00
#
_symmetry.space_group_name_H-M   'P 1'
#
loop_
_entity.id
_entity.type
_entity.pdbx_description
1 polymer ?
#
loop_
_entity_poly.entity_id
_entity_poly.type
_entity_poly.pdbx_seq_one_letter_code
_entity_poly.pdbx_strand_id
1 'polypeptide(L)'
;MNIEQIRICIQVLDHLAAGFATMHDNHNAAQAGLSCVVAQSLVVEYAAHRTDGMEHEQAMEATAGGQLNLNEASASLYAMLTAKPEDQ
;
A
#
# COMPACT_ATOMS: atom_id res chain seq x y z
N MET A 1 1.86 5.12 -15.89
CA MET A 1 3.03 4.53 -15.21
C MET A 1 3.42 3.23 -15.90
N ASN A 2 4.69 3.07 -16.26
CA ASN A 2 5.21 1.82 -16.82
C ASN A 2 5.69 0.86 -15.70
N ILE A 3 5.97 -0.40 -16.04
CA ILE A 3 6.35 -1.44 -15.06
C ILE A 3 7.62 -1.07 -14.27
N GLU A 4 8.57 -0.40 -14.91
CA GLU A 4 9.81 0.01 -14.24
C GLU A 4 9.57 1.09 -13.18
N GLN A 5 8.70 2.06 -13.48
CA GLN A 5 8.27 3.08 -12.52
C GLN A 5 7.53 2.46 -11.32
N ILE A 6 6.71 1.42 -11.56
CA ILE A 6 6.03 0.66 -10.50
C ILE A 6 7.05 -0.01 -9.59
N ARG A 7 8.06 -0.70 -10.15
CA ARG A 7 9.11 -1.37 -9.36
C ARG A 7 9.90 -0.38 -8.51
N ILE A 8 10.29 0.75 -9.09
CA ILE A 8 11.00 1.81 -8.36
C ILE A 8 10.14 2.34 -7.21
N CYS A 9 8.84 2.57 -7.45
CA CYS A 9 7.91 3.04 -6.42
C CYS A 9 7.83 2.06 -5.23
N ILE A 10 7.68 0.75 -5.51
CA ILE A 10 7.65 -0.29 -4.48
C ILE A 10 8.94 -0.29 -3.65
N GLN A 11 10.10 -0.16 -4.30
CA GLN A 11 11.40 -0.13 -3.61
C GLN A 11 11.57 1.11 -2.73
N VAL A 12 11.12 2.27 -3.19
CA VAL A 12 11.17 3.52 -2.41
C VAL A 12 10.27 3.41 -1.18
N LEU A 13 9.05 2.89 -1.34
CA LEU A 13 8.12 2.70 -0.23
C LEU A 13 8.67 1.72 0.82
N ASP A 14 9.32 0.64 0.37
CA ASP A 14 10.00 -0.32 1.25
C ASP A 14 11.11 0.33 2.09
N HIS A 15 11.98 1.12 1.44
CA HIS A 15 13.06 1.84 2.14
C HIS A 15 12.54 2.87 3.13
N LEU A 16 11.46 3.58 2.78
CA LEU A 16 10.82 4.54 3.70
C LEU A 16 10.21 3.83 4.90
N ALA A 17 9.49 2.73 4.69
CA ALA A 17 8.91 1.93 5.77
C ALA A 17 10.00 1.40 6.72
N ALA A 18 11.08 0.84 6.18
CA ALA A 18 12.23 0.38 6.97
C ALA A 18 12.89 1.54 7.74
N GLY A 19 13.08 2.70 7.09
CA GLY A 19 13.63 3.89 7.72
C GLY A 19 12.80 4.35 8.92
N PHE A 20 11.48 4.42 8.77
CA PHE A 20 10.58 4.77 9.88
C PHE A 20 10.57 3.73 11.00
N ALA A 21 10.72 2.44 10.68
CA ALA A 21 10.80 1.38 11.69
C ALA A 21 12.02 1.50 12.61
N THR A 22 13.09 2.20 12.19
CA THR A 22 14.26 2.46 13.03
C THR A 22 14.08 3.59 14.04
N MET A 23 13.02 4.40 13.90
CA MET A 23 12.73 5.52 14.80
C MET A 23 11.90 5.05 16.00
N HIS A 24 12.57 4.42 16.97
CA HIS A 24 11.95 3.95 18.21
C HIS A 24 11.25 5.08 19.00
N ASP A 25 10.17 4.73 19.70
CA ASP A 25 9.33 5.61 20.53
C ASP A 25 8.69 6.81 19.81
N ASN A 26 8.70 6.81 18.48
CA ASN A 26 8.04 7.83 17.68
C ASN A 26 6.75 7.27 17.05
N HIS A 27 5.61 7.55 17.67
CA HIS A 27 4.30 7.12 17.19
C HIS A 27 4.00 7.62 15.76
N ASN A 28 4.43 8.83 15.43
CA ASN A 28 4.24 9.38 14.07
C ASN A 28 5.10 8.63 13.04
N ALA A 29 6.30 8.20 13.42
CA ALA A 29 7.14 7.38 12.54
C ALA A 29 6.52 5.99 12.33
N ALA A 30 6.00 5.35 13.39
CA ALA A 30 5.30 4.08 13.27
C ALA A 30 4.09 4.19 12.32
N GLN A 31 3.28 5.24 12.46
CA GLN A 31 2.14 5.49 11.58
C GLN A 31 2.58 5.78 10.12
N ALA A 32 3.66 6.53 9.92
CA ALA A 32 4.21 6.80 8.60
C ALA A 32 4.73 5.52 7.91
N GLY A 33 5.44 4.65 8.65
CA GLY A 33 5.90 3.36 8.16
C GLY A 33 4.74 2.45 7.75
N LEU A 34 3.69 2.38 8.59
CA LEU A 34 2.46 1.65 8.28
C LEU A 34 1.77 2.19 7.01
N SER A 35 1.73 3.51 6.86
CA SER A 35 1.18 4.16 5.66
C SER A 35 1.97 3.81 4.39
N CYS A 36 3.30 3.71 4.48
CA CYS A 36 4.13 3.26 3.37
C CYS A 36 3.84 1.82 2.96
N VAL A 37 3.65 0.90 3.93
CA VAL A 37 3.28 -0.50 3.67
C VAL A 37 1.93 -0.62 2.98
N VAL A 38 0.95 0.18 3.40
CA VAL A 38 -0.37 0.25 2.74
C VAL A 38 -0.25 0.77 1.31
N ALA A 39 0.46 1.88 1.10
CA ALA A 39 0.68 2.41 -0.24
C ALA A 39 1.39 1.40 -1.15
N GLN A 40 2.37 0.67 -0.63
CA GLN A 40 3.08 -0.37 -1.37
C GLN A 40 2.13 -1.49 -1.80
N SER A 41 1.24 -1.92 -0.90
CA SER A 41 0.23 -2.94 -1.16
C SER A 41 -0.71 -2.53 -2.30
N LEU A 42 -1.16 -1.27 -2.33
CA LEU A 42 -1.98 -0.72 -3.42
C LEU A 42 -1.21 -0.69 -4.75
N VAL A 43 0.07 -0.31 -4.74
CA VAL A 43 0.89 -0.26 -5.95
C VAL A 43 1.16 -1.67 -6.51
N VAL A 44 1.37 -2.66 -5.64
CA VAL A 44 1.51 -4.07 -6.04
C VAL A 44 0.22 -4.58 -6.67
N GLU A 45 -0.94 -4.32 -6.06
CA GLU A 45 -2.21 -4.75 -6.63
C GLU A 45 -2.49 -4.09 -7.98
N TYR A 46 -2.25 -2.78 -8.08
CA TYR A 46 -2.34 -2.05 -9.33
C TYR A 46 -1.47 -2.70 -10.43
N ALA A 47 -0.26 -3.14 -10.08
CA ALA A 47 0.62 -3.85 -11.01
C ALA A 47 0.06 -5.22 -11.44
N ALA A 48 -0.59 -5.94 -10.52
CA ALA A 48 -1.24 -7.22 -10.81
C ALA A 48 -2.38 -7.03 -11.83
N HIS A 49 -3.30 -6.09 -11.58
CA HIS A 49 -4.39 -5.76 -12.50
C HIS A 49 -3.89 -5.38 -13.90
N ARG A 50 -2.81 -4.58 -13.98
CA ARG A 50 -2.16 -4.22 -15.25
C ARG A 50 -1.54 -5.42 -15.97
N THR A 51 -1.06 -6.41 -15.23
CA THR A 51 -0.47 -7.65 -15.77
C THR A 51 -1.55 -8.59 -16.28
N ASP A 52 -2.72 -8.61 -15.64
CA ASP A 52 -3.90 -9.38 -16.03
C ASP A 52 -4.65 -8.79 -17.25
N GLY A 53 -4.11 -7.71 -17.83
CA GLY A 53 -4.62 -7.10 -19.05
C GLY A 53 -5.65 -5.99 -18.83
N MET A 54 -5.84 -5.52 -17.60
CA MET A 54 -6.68 -4.35 -17.35
C MET A 54 -6.03 -3.06 -17.85
N GLU A 55 -6.85 -2.19 -18.44
CA GLU A 55 -6.42 -0.85 -18.83
C GLU A 55 -6.10 0.03 -17.61
N HIS A 56 -5.34 1.10 -17.84
CA HIS A 56 -4.80 1.94 -16.75
C HIS A 56 -5.87 2.42 -15.76
N GLU A 57 -6.98 2.95 -16.27
CA GLU A 57 -8.08 3.51 -15.49
C GLU A 57 -8.86 2.42 -14.74
N GLN A 58 -9.11 1.29 -15.40
CA GLN A 58 -9.78 0.13 -14.79
C GLN A 58 -8.97 -0.46 -13.63
N ALA A 59 -7.64 -0.62 -13.82
CA ALA A 59 -6.76 -1.10 -12.77
C ALA A 59 -6.72 -0.14 -11.56
N MET A 60 -6.77 1.17 -11.80
CA MET A 60 -6.86 2.17 -10.74
C MET A 60 -8.18 2.07 -9.98
N GLU A 61 -9.31 1.98 -10.68
CA GLU A 61 -10.64 1.85 -10.07
C GLU A 61 -10.77 0.56 -9.26
N ALA A 62 -10.31 -0.58 -9.79
CA ALA A 62 -10.30 -1.86 -9.09
C ALA A 62 -9.48 -1.79 -7.79
N THR A 63 -8.28 -1.23 -7.87
CA THR A 63 -7.39 -1.03 -6.71
C THR A 63 -8.03 -0.11 -5.66
N ALA A 64 -8.58 1.03 -6.09
CA ALA A 64 -9.24 1.99 -5.19
C ALA A 64 -10.54 1.45 -4.59
N GLY A 65 -11.25 0.60 -5.33
CA GLY A 65 -12.48 -0.09 -4.89
C GLY A 65 -12.22 -1.23 -3.89
N GLY A 66 -10.97 -1.49 -3.52
CA GLY A 66 -10.63 -2.51 -2.54
C GLY A 66 -10.58 -3.93 -3.11
N GLN A 67 -10.47 -4.09 -4.44
CA GLN A 67 -10.20 -5.39 -5.06
C GLN A 67 -8.71 -5.72 -4.90
N LEU A 68 -8.35 -6.06 -3.66
CA LEU A 68 -6.98 -6.32 -3.25
C LEU A 68 -6.80 -7.82 -3.00
N ASN A 69 -5.87 -8.45 -3.71
CA ASN A 69 -5.37 -9.79 -3.41
C ASN A 69 -4.27 -9.70 -2.36
N LEU A 70 -4.62 -9.20 -1.18
CA LEU A 70 -3.70 -9.16 -0.05
C LEU A 70 -3.72 -10.49 0.69
N ASN A 71 -2.55 -10.89 1.18
CA ASN A 71 -2.51 -11.92 2.21
C ASN A 71 -3.28 -11.43 3.47
N GLU A 72 -3.74 -12.37 4.27
CA GLU A 72 -4.64 -12.11 5.40
C GLU A 72 -4.07 -11.11 6.43
N ALA A 73 -2.75 -11.12 6.63
CA ALA A 73 -2.05 -10.20 7.51
C ALA A 73 -2.07 -8.75 6.97
N SER A 74 -1.77 -8.56 5.68
CA SER A 74 -1.81 -7.26 5.02
C SER A 74 -3.24 -6.73 4.88
N ALA A 75 -4.22 -7.60 4.63
CA ALA A 75 -5.64 -7.23 4.60
C ALA A 75 -6.13 -6.74 5.96
N SER A 76 -5.75 -7.42 7.04
CA SER A 76 -6.09 -7.02 8.42
C SER A 76 -5.46 -5.67 8.79
N LEU A 77 -4.21 -5.46 8.41
CA LEU A 77 -3.51 -4.19 8.61
C LEU A 77 -4.19 -3.05 7.83
N TYR A 78 -4.53 -3.31 6.56
CA TYR A 78 -5.24 -2.36 5.71
C TYR A 78 -6.57 -1.97 6.32
N ALA A 79 -7.40 -2.96 6.70
CA ALA A 79 -8.69 -2.72 7.33
C ALA A 79 -8.57 -1.90 8.63
N MET A 80 -7.57 -2.18 9.48
CA MET A 80 -7.31 -1.45 10.72
C MET A 80 -6.91 0.01 10.48
N LEU A 81 -6.13 0.27 9.43
CA LEU A 81 -5.61 1.60 9.10
C LEU A 81 -6.60 2.45 8.29
N THR A 82 -7.49 1.81 7.53
CA THR A 82 -8.56 2.49 6.77
C THR A 82 -9.88 2.53 7.51
N ALA A 83 -10.01 1.82 8.64
CA ALA A 83 -11.15 1.95 9.52
C ALA A 83 -11.30 3.42 9.88
N LYS A 84 -12.51 3.96 9.70
CA LYS A 84 -12.82 5.27 10.26
C LYS A 84 -12.49 5.23 11.75
N PRO A 85 -11.80 6.24 12.29
CA PRO A 85 -11.65 6.32 13.74
C PRO A 85 -13.05 6.25 14.33
N GLU A 86 -13.26 5.34 15.29
CA GLU A 86 -14.51 5.30 16.04
C GLU A 86 -14.67 6.68 16.68
N ASP A 87 -15.78 7.35 16.37
CA ASP A 87 -16.10 8.68 16.92
C ASP A 87 -16.00 8.61 18.45
N GLN A 88 -14.93 9.21 19.01
CA GLN A 88 -14.79 9.49 20.45
C GLN A 88 -15.51 10.77 20.81
#